data_AF-A0A062BPA3-F1
#
_entry.id   AF-A0A062BPA3-F1
#
_cell.length_a   1.000
_cell.length_b   1.000
_cell.length_c   1.000
_cell.angle_alpha   90.00
_cell.angle_beta   90.00
_cell.angle_gamma   90.00
#
_symmetry.space_group_name_H-M   'P 1'
#
loop_
_entity.id
_entity.type
_entity.pdbx_description
1 polymer ?
#
loop_
_entity_poly.entity_id
_entity_poly.type
_entity_poly.pdbx_seq_one_letter_code
_entity_poly.pdbx_strand_id
1 'polypeptide(L)'
;MTKELSACAVLQQAAINSNHPFYNAILEFIQYHLDEIETSYWQKYFHTAQPSLIQVVEKLEFKSNTLPDDELDIEEMTYYENHLDFSLPDEISQYVICVVFEEDSIIDVCMES
;
A
#
# COMPACT_ATOMS: atom_id res chain seq x y z
N MET A 1 0.76 15.96 10.79
CA MET A 1 0.30 15.06 9.71
C MET A 1 0.54 13.66 10.22
N THR A 2 -0.41 12.74 10.14
CA THR A 2 -0.18 11.35 10.58
C THR A 2 0.71 10.63 9.56
N LYS A 3 1.45 9.58 9.97
CA LYS A 3 2.25 8.75 9.05
C LYS A 3 1.40 8.20 7.91
N GLU A 4 0.17 7.78 8.20
CA GLU A 4 -0.81 7.35 7.18
C GLU A 4 -1.05 8.42 6.10
N LEU A 5 -1.37 9.65 6.49
CA LEU A 5 -1.58 10.74 5.53
C LEU A 5 -0.32 11.03 4.70
N SER A 6 0.87 10.93 5.31
CA SER A 6 2.13 11.10 4.61
C SER A 6 2.40 9.95 3.63
N ALA A 7 2.11 8.71 4.03
CA ALA A 7 2.24 7.52 3.18
C ALA A 7 1.33 7.64 1.96
N CYS A 8 0.04 7.93 2.16
CA CYS A 8 -0.92 8.14 1.08
C CYS A 8 -0.45 9.23 0.10
N ALA A 9 0.03 10.36 0.61
CA ALA A 9 0.53 11.44 -0.24
C ALA A 9 1.75 11.01 -1.07
N VAL A 10 2.71 10.30 -0.47
CA VAL A 10 3.91 9.83 -1.18
C VAL A 10 3.57 8.75 -2.20
N LEU A 11 2.70 7.80 -1.87
CA LEU A 11 2.23 6.78 -2.82
C LEU A 11 1.54 7.45 -4.03
N GLN A 12 0.70 8.46 -3.80
CA GLN A 12 0.05 9.21 -4.88
C GLN A 12 1.05 9.96 -5.76
N GLN A 13 2.04 10.65 -5.16
CA GLN A 13 3.09 11.34 -5.91
C GLN A 13 3.94 10.37 -6.73
N ALA A 14 4.28 9.22 -6.14
CA ALA A 14 5.01 8.18 -6.82
C ALA A 14 4.21 7.62 -8.00
N ALA A 15 2.91 7.36 -7.85
CA ALA A 15 2.05 6.81 -8.91
C ALA A 15 1.94 7.70 -10.16
N ILE A 16 2.15 9.01 -10.04
CA ILE A 16 2.05 9.97 -11.16
C ILE A 16 3.40 10.42 -11.73
N ASN A 17 4.52 10.06 -11.09
CA ASN A 17 5.86 10.47 -11.50
C ASN A 17 6.79 9.25 -11.63
N SER A 18 7.09 8.85 -12.87
CA SER A 18 7.96 7.70 -13.14
C SER A 18 9.42 7.87 -12.71
N ASN A 19 9.84 9.10 -12.37
CA ASN A 19 11.18 9.36 -11.81
C ASN A 19 11.18 9.32 -10.27
N HIS A 20 10.02 9.10 -9.63
CA HIS A 20 9.96 8.98 -8.18
C HIS A 20 10.68 7.70 -7.73
N PRO A 21 11.49 7.72 -6.64
CA PRO A 21 12.22 6.53 -6.18
C PRO A 21 11.34 5.28 -5.98
N PHE A 22 10.13 5.48 -5.46
CA PHE A 22 9.18 4.40 -5.19
C PHE A 22 8.24 4.05 -6.35
N TYR A 23 8.41 4.65 -7.54
CA TYR A 23 7.53 4.36 -8.68
C TYR A 23 7.52 2.88 -9.06
N ASN A 24 8.70 2.25 -9.07
CA ASN A 24 8.84 0.86 -9.48
C ASN A 24 8.14 -0.10 -8.52
N ALA A 25 8.14 0.17 -7.21
CA ALA A 25 7.44 -0.65 -6.22
C ALA A 25 5.92 -0.62 -6.44
N ILE A 26 5.36 0.56 -6.70
CA ILE A 26 3.94 0.72 -7.04
C ILE A 26 3.61 0.00 -8.36
N LEU A 27 4.47 0.17 -9.36
CA LEU A 27 4.30 -0.45 -10.65
C LEU A 27 4.30 -1.99 -10.54
N GLU A 28 5.23 -2.56 -9.79
CA GLU A 28 5.35 -3.99 -9.53
C GLU A 28 4.11 -4.53 -8.81
N PHE A 29 3.72 -3.89 -7.70
CA PHE A 29 2.51 -4.26 -6.96
C PHE A 29 1.28 -4.30 -7.88
N ILE A 30 1.05 -3.26 -8.68
CA ILE A 30 -0.15 -3.17 -9.50
C ILE A 30 -0.11 -4.13 -10.69
N GLN A 31 1.04 -4.30 -11.35
CA GLN A 31 1.18 -5.25 -12.45
C GLN A 31 0.96 -6.69 -11.98
N TYR A 32 1.56 -7.06 -10.85
CA TYR A 32 1.35 -8.38 -10.25
C TYR A 32 -0.15 -8.65 -10.04
N HIS A 33 -0.87 -7.71 -9.45
CA HIS A 33 -2.30 -7.88 -9.19
C HIS A 33 -3.16 -7.87 -10.47
N LEU A 34 -2.78 -7.10 -11.49
CA LEU A 34 -3.49 -7.10 -12.78
C LEU A 34 -3.39 -8.45 -13.49
N ASP A 35 -2.28 -9.16 -13.32
CA ASP A 35 -2.05 -10.48 -13.91
C ASP A 35 -2.76 -11.60 -13.11
N GLU A 36 -2.83 -11.49 -11.78
CA GLU A 36 -3.37 -12.54 -10.89
C GLU A 36 -4.87 -12.39 -10.56
N ILE A 37 -5.41 -11.17 -10.51
CA ILE A 37 -6.81 -10.92 -10.13
C ILE A 37 -7.70 -10.87 -11.37
N GLU A 38 -8.85 -11.55 -11.30
CA GLU A 38 -9.84 -11.52 -12.38
C GLU A 38 -10.30 -10.10 -12.76
N THR A 39 -10.44 -9.86 -14.06
CA THR A 39 -10.98 -8.61 -14.64
C THR A 39 -12.30 -8.14 -14.01
N SER A 40 -13.13 -9.07 -13.52
CA SER A 40 -14.42 -8.77 -12.88
C SER A 40 -14.27 -7.90 -11.63
N TYR A 41 -13.20 -8.11 -10.84
CA TYR A 41 -12.85 -7.31 -9.68
C TYR A 41 -12.51 -5.87 -10.07
N TRP A 42 -11.61 -5.70 -11.05
CA TRP A 42 -11.18 -4.39 -11.52
C TRP A 42 -12.36 -3.58 -12.07
N GLN A 43 -13.24 -4.23 -12.85
CA GLN A 43 -14.46 -3.59 -13.35
C GLN A 43 -15.42 -3.17 -12.24
N LYS A 44 -15.59 -3.99 -11.19
CA LYS A 44 -16.43 -3.67 -10.02
C LYS A 44 -15.91 -2.43 -9.28
N TYR A 45 -14.60 -2.36 -9.01
CA TYR A 45 -14.02 -1.33 -8.13
C TYR A 45 -13.55 -0.06 -8.85
N PHE A 46 -13.16 -0.18 -10.12
CA PHE A 46 -12.51 0.90 -10.88
C PHE A 46 -13.26 1.26 -12.16
N HIS A 47 -14.34 0.55 -12.49
CA HIS A 47 -15.11 0.73 -13.73
C HIS A 47 -14.28 0.54 -15.02
N THR A 48 -13.15 -0.17 -14.90
CA THR A 48 -12.27 -0.56 -16.01
C THR A 48 -11.54 -1.85 -15.66
N ALA A 49 -11.15 -2.62 -16.68
CA ALA A 49 -10.33 -3.82 -16.52
C ALA A 49 -8.86 -3.50 -16.23
N GLN A 50 -8.43 -2.30 -16.55
CA GLN A 50 -7.04 -1.85 -16.45
C GLN A 50 -7.02 -0.44 -15.86
N PRO A 51 -7.21 -0.30 -14.53
CA PRO A 51 -7.01 0.98 -13.87
C PRO A 51 -5.56 1.45 -13.99
N SER A 52 -5.39 2.76 -14.02
CA SER A 52 -4.06 3.39 -13.91
C SER A 52 -3.49 3.27 -12.50
N LEU A 53 -2.18 3.49 -12.35
CA LEU A 53 -1.50 3.39 -11.06
C LEU A 53 -2.15 4.29 -9.99
N ILE A 54 -2.44 5.54 -10.36
CA ILE A 54 -3.03 6.51 -9.43
C ILE A 54 -4.44 6.10 -9.00
N GLN A 55 -5.25 5.53 -9.91
CA GLN A 55 -6.59 5.06 -9.57
C GLN A 55 -6.54 3.93 -8.54
N VAL A 56 -5.60 2.99 -8.68
CA VAL A 56 -5.40 1.91 -7.71
C VAL A 56 -4.91 2.46 -6.38
N VAL A 57 -3.88 3.31 -6.39
CA VAL A 57 -3.31 3.91 -5.17
C VAL A 57 -4.35 4.71 -4.39
N GLU A 58 -5.23 5.46 -5.05
CA GLU A 58 -6.31 6.21 -4.41
C GLU A 58 -7.40 5.32 -3.78
N LYS A 59 -7.42 4.03 -4.13
CA LYS A 59 -8.38 3.04 -3.61
C LYS A 59 -7.78 2.07 -2.60
N LEU A 60 -6.48 2.17 -2.33
CA LEU A 60 -5.87 1.34 -1.30
C LEU A 60 -6.46 1.64 0.07
N GLU A 61 -6.64 0.59 0.86
CA GLU A 61 -7.19 0.66 2.21
C GLU A 61 -6.05 0.44 3.20
N PHE A 62 -5.91 1.36 4.15
CA PHE A 62 -4.94 1.20 5.24
C PHE A 62 -5.35 0.00 6.11
N LYS A 63 -4.47 -1.01 6.19
CA LYS A 63 -4.62 -2.14 7.09
C LYS A 63 -4.15 -1.68 8.47
N SER A 64 -5.10 -1.37 9.34
CA SER A 64 -4.79 -1.06 10.73
C SER A 64 -4.21 -2.32 11.39
N ASN A 65 -2.89 -2.37 11.55
CA ASN A 65 -2.18 -3.42 12.28
C ASN A 65 -2.32 -3.29 13.80
N THR A 66 -3.37 -2.60 14.29
CA THR A 66 -3.73 -2.52 15.70
C THR A 66 -4.22 -3.88 16.19
N LEU A 67 -3.28 -4.75 16.50
CA LEU A 67 -3.50 -5.78 17.51
C LEU A 67 -3.73 -5.10 18.86
N PRO A 68 -4.47 -5.72 19.78
CA PRO A 68 -4.58 -5.22 21.15
C PRO A 68 -3.18 -4.98 21.75
N ASP A 69 -2.96 -3.82 22.38
CA ASP A 69 -1.66 -3.44 23.00
C ASP A 69 -1.14 -4.50 24.00
N ASP A 70 -2.00 -5.38 24.53
CA ASP A 70 -1.65 -6.46 25.44
C ASP A 70 -1.19 -7.76 24.77
N GLU A 71 -1.25 -7.84 23.44
CA GLU A 71 -0.81 -9.00 22.66
C GLU A 71 0.52 -8.79 21.93
N LEU A 72 1.05 -7.56 21.89
CA LEU A 72 2.29 -7.21 21.21
C LEU A 72 3.44 -6.95 22.18
N ASP A 73 4.64 -7.42 21.83
CA ASP A 73 5.85 -6.96 22.50
C ASP A 73 6.33 -5.58 21.98
N ILE A 74 7.31 -4.99 22.65
CA ILE A 74 7.84 -3.65 22.31
C ILE A 74 8.44 -3.63 20.89
N GLU A 75 9.03 -4.73 20.44
CA GLU A 75 9.63 -4.82 19.10
C GLU A 75 8.53 -4.84 18.04
N GLU A 76 7.46 -5.60 18.25
CA GLU A 76 6.29 -5.65 17.37
C GLU A 76 5.55 -4.31 17.32
N MET A 77 5.33 -3.66 18.46
CA MET A 77 4.74 -2.31 18.49
C MET A 77 5.57 -1.30 17.68
N THR A 78 6.90 -1.34 17.84
CA THR A 78 7.81 -0.46 17.11
C THR A 78 7.82 -0.78 15.61
N TYR A 79 7.69 -2.05 15.24
CA TYR A 79 7.56 -2.48 13.87
C TYR A 79 6.30 -1.89 13.22
N TYR A 80 5.12 -2.13 13.81
CA TYR A 80 3.84 -1.67 13.26
C TYR A 80 3.65 -0.15 13.30
N GLU A 81 4.35 0.57 14.19
CA GLU A 81 4.40 2.04 14.16
C GLU A 81 5.19 2.58 12.95
N ASN A 82 6.13 1.79 12.43
CA ASN A 82 7.02 2.18 11.35
C ASN A 82 6.74 1.48 10.02
N HIS A 83 5.84 0.50 9.98
CA HIS A 83 5.46 -0.24 8.77
C HIS A 83 3.96 -0.13 8.60
N LEU A 84 3.56 0.63 7.57
CA LEU A 84 2.15 0.86 7.26
C LEU A 84 1.77 0.07 6.01
N ASP A 85 0.86 -0.88 6.18
CA ASP A 85 0.39 -1.73 5.10
C ASP A 85 -0.88 -1.18 4.46
N PHE A 86 -0.92 -1.25 3.14
CA PHE A 86 -2.06 -0.84 2.35
C PHE A 86 -2.49 -1.99 1.44
N SER A 87 -3.76 -2.40 1.53
CA SER A 87 -4.31 -3.49 0.76
C SER A 87 -5.24 -3.00 -0.36
N LEU A 88 -5.43 -3.86 -1.36
CA LEU A 88 -6.56 -3.71 -2.28
C LEU A 88 -7.90 -3.93 -1.53
N PRO A 89 -8.99 -3.25 -1.94
CA PRO A 89 -10.32 -3.47 -1.37
C PRO A 89 -10.78 -4.93 -1.38
N ASP A 90 -11.66 -5.27 -0.43
CA ASP A 90 -12.21 -6.61 -0.18
C ASP A 90 -11.20 -7.67 0.30
N GLU A 91 -9.98 -7.27 0.66
CA GLU A 91 -8.89 -8.22 1.00
C GLU A 91 -8.71 -9.30 -0.08
N ILE A 92 -8.91 -8.93 -1.34
CA ILE A 92 -8.91 -9.84 -2.49
C ILE A 92 -7.55 -10.55 -2.69
N SER A 93 -6.50 -10.01 -2.08
CA SER A 93 -5.13 -10.49 -2.12
C SER A 93 -4.54 -10.44 -0.71
N GLN A 94 -3.67 -11.42 -0.41
CA GLN A 94 -2.84 -11.38 0.79
C GLN A 94 -1.69 -10.37 0.68
N TYR A 95 -1.37 -9.94 -0.55
CA TYR A 95 -0.28 -9.01 -0.77
C TYR A 95 -0.70 -7.58 -0.44
N VAL A 96 0.18 -6.86 0.24
CA VAL A 96 0.04 -5.45 0.61
C VAL A 96 1.20 -4.65 0.03
N ILE A 97 0.99 -3.35 -0.13
CA ILE A 97 2.11 -2.41 -0.31
C ILE A 97 2.45 -1.82 1.05
N CYS A 98 3.64 -2.10 1.54
CA CYS A 98 4.15 -1.64 2.82
C CYS A 98 4.94 -0.34 2.63
N VAL A 99 4.70 0.64 3.48
CA VAL A 99 5.44 1.89 3.55
C VAL A 99 6.25 1.91 4.84
N VAL A 100 7.58 1.98 4.69
CA VAL A 100 8.53 1.88 5.80
C VAL A 100 9.03 3.25 6.20
N PHE A 101 8.97 3.53 7.50
CA PHE A 101 9.42 4.76 8.12
C PHE A 101 10.69 4.53 8.94
N GLU A 102 11.60 5.49 8.86
CA GLU A 102 12.63 5.74 9.87
C GLU A 102 12.32 7.10 10.50
N GLU A 103 11.99 7.10 11.80
CA GLU A 103 11.43 8.25 12.50
C GLU A 103 10.14 8.75 11.79
N ASP A 104 10.18 9.94 11.19
CA ASP A 104 9.08 10.55 10.44
C ASP A 104 9.30 10.51 8.90
N SER A 105 10.40 9.93 8.43
CA SER A 105 10.77 9.89 7.01
C SER A 105 10.45 8.54 6.39
N ILE A 106 9.85 8.54 5.19
CA ILE A 106 9.66 7.31 4.41
C ILE A 106 10.98 6.93 3.76
N ILE A 107 11.49 5.75 4.11
CA ILE A 107 12.77 5.24 3.59
C ILE A 107 12.59 4.16 2.52
N ASP A 108 11.46 3.45 2.54
CA ASP A 108 11.20 2.38 1.58
C ASP A 108 9.71 2.19 1.29
N VAL A 109 9.42 1.58 0.15
CA VAL A 109 8.09 1.11 -0.26
C VAL A 109 8.29 -0.23 -0.98
N CYS A 110 7.66 -1.29 -0.47
CA CYS A 110 7.82 -2.64 -0.98
C CYS A 110 6.48 -3.40 -0.98
N MET A 111 6.43 -4.51 -1.72
CA MET A 111 5.32 -5.45 -1.67
C MET A 111 5.61 -6.53 -0.63
N GLU A 112 4.66 -6.79 0.27
CA GLU A 112 4.74 -7.81 1.33
C GLU A 112 3.55 -8.78 1.27
N SER A 113 3.65 -9.92 1.96
CA SER A 113 2.63 -11.00 2.00
C SER A 113 2.45 -11.59 3.39
#